data_AF-A0A4Q3Y0L4-F1
#
_entry.id   AF-A0A4Q3Y0L4-F1
#
_cell.length_a   1.000
_cell.length_b   1.000
_cell.length_c   1.000
_cell.angle_alpha   90.00
_cell.angle_beta   90.00
_cell.angle_gamma   90.00
#
_symmetry.space_group_name_H-M   'P 1'
#
loop_
_entity.id
_entity.type
_entity.pdbx_description
1 polymer ?
#
loop_
_entity_poly.entity_id
_entity_poly.type
_entity_poly.pdbx_seq_one_letter_code
_entity_poly.pdbx_strand_id
1 'polypeptide(L)'
;MSLQAYKTAATRAENPREMEYRLFGQVTRALMHAATVDPSDIATRIDALDWNRRLWTALATDCSSEHNGMDKSLRAQIISIS
;
A
#
# COMPACT_ATOMS: atom_id res chain seq x y z
N MET A 1 -16.22 -2.28 25.73
CA MET A 1 -14.88 -2.66 25.22
C MET A 1 -14.78 -2.15 23.79
N SER A 2 -13.95 -1.14 23.55
CA SER A 2 -14.00 -0.34 22.34
C SER A 2 -13.52 -1.12 21.10
N LEU A 3 -14.20 -0.90 19.97
CA LEU A 3 -13.82 -1.40 18.63
C LEU A 3 -12.34 -1.14 18.30
N GLN A 4 -11.79 -0.08 18.89
CA GLN A 4 -10.40 0.34 18.77
C GLN A 4 -9.42 -0.67 19.39
N ALA A 5 -9.73 -1.22 20.57
CA ALA A 5 -8.91 -2.27 21.18
C ALA A 5 -8.94 -3.56 20.35
N TYR A 6 -10.08 -3.87 19.73
CA TYR A 6 -10.21 -5.02 18.83
C TYR A 6 -9.43 -4.83 17.53
N LYS A 7 -9.50 -3.62 16.91
CA LYS A 7 -8.70 -3.27 15.73
C LYS A 7 -7.20 -3.36 16.01
N THR A 8 -6.75 -2.89 17.18
CA THR A 8 -5.34 -2.92 17.59
C THR A 8 -4.86 -4.32 17.97
N ALA A 9 -5.73 -5.18 18.52
CA ALA A 9 -5.40 -6.57 18.80
C ALA A 9 -5.39 -7.43 17.53
N ALA A 10 -6.32 -7.19 16.59
CA ALA A 10 -6.38 -7.87 15.31
C ALA A 10 -5.13 -7.57 14.45
N THR A 11 -4.63 -6.33 14.44
CA THR A 11 -3.37 -5.99 13.76
C THR A 11 -2.13 -6.63 14.37
N ARG A 12 -2.16 -7.08 15.64
CA ARG A 12 -1.05 -7.81 16.27
C ARG A 12 -0.99 -9.30 15.93
N ALA A 13 -2.08 -9.86 15.41
CA ALA A 13 -2.20 -11.28 15.06
C ALA A 13 -2.33 -11.51 13.53
N GLU A 14 -2.36 -10.44 12.73
CA GLU A 14 -2.49 -10.51 11.28
C GLU A 14 -1.20 -11.03 10.66
N ASN A 15 -1.31 -12.01 9.75
CA ASN A 15 -0.16 -12.52 9.01
C ASN A 15 0.41 -11.38 8.15
N PRO A 16 1.75 -11.22 8.03
CA PRO A 16 2.37 -10.23 7.13
C PRO A 16 1.73 -10.15 5.74
N ARG A 17 1.36 -11.30 5.16
CA ARG A 17 0.69 -11.35 3.85
C ARG A 17 -0.71 -10.74 3.85
N GLU A 18 -1.48 -10.92 4.92
CA GLU A 18 -2.81 -10.32 5.08
C GLU A 18 -2.70 -8.81 5.27
N MET A 19 -1.69 -8.36 6.03
CA MET A 19 -1.39 -6.93 6.19
C MET A 19 -1.07 -6.27 4.84
N GLU A 20 -0.19 -6.88 4.04
CA GLU A 20 0.13 -6.41 2.68
C GLU A 20 -1.11 -6.37 1.79
N TYR A 21 -1.89 -7.46 1.74
CA TYR A 21 -3.12 -7.53 0.96
C TYR A 21 -4.13 -6.44 1.35
N ARG A 22 -4.30 -6.22 2.66
CA ARG A 22 -5.18 -5.18 3.19
C ARG A 22 -4.67 -3.78 2.82
N LEU A 23 -3.36 -3.54 2.86
CA LEU A 23 -2.76 -2.27 2.45
C LEU A 23 -3.00 -2.00 0.96
N PHE A 24 -2.75 -2.98 0.08
CA PHE A 24 -3.08 -2.86 -1.35
C PHE A 24 -4.56 -2.53 -1.57
N GLY A 25 -5.45 -3.21 -0.87
CA GLY A 25 -6.88 -2.96 -0.95
C GLY A 25 -7.29 -1.56 -0.48
N GLN A 26 -6.63 -1.01 0.54
CA GLN A 26 -6.89 0.35 1.01
C GLN A 26 -6.41 1.41 0.01
N VAL A 27 -5.18 1.29 -0.49
CA VAL A 27 -4.62 2.21 -1.49
C VAL A 27 -5.43 2.17 -2.78
N THR A 28 -5.80 0.98 -3.26
CA THR A 28 -6.61 0.82 -4.47
C THR A 28 -7.97 1.49 -4.31
N ARG A 29 -8.64 1.31 -3.17
CA ARG A 29 -9.91 2.00 -2.89
C ARG A 29 -9.75 3.51 -2.83
N ALA A 30 -8.66 4.03 -2.26
CA ALA A 30 -8.38 5.46 -2.23
C ALA A 30 -8.20 6.03 -3.65
N LEU A 31 -7.45 5.34 -4.51
CA LEU A 31 -7.29 5.72 -5.91
C LEU A 31 -8.61 5.67 -6.69
N MET A 32 -9.42 4.61 -6.50
CA MET A 32 -10.73 4.50 -7.12
C MET A 32 -11.65 5.64 -6.67
N HIS A 33 -11.64 5.99 -5.38
CA HIS A 33 -12.41 7.12 -4.88
C HIS A 33 -11.93 8.44 -5.49
N ALA A 34 -10.62 8.70 -5.50
CA ALA A 34 -10.02 9.89 -6.10
C ALA A 34 -10.31 10.02 -7.61
N ALA A 35 -10.55 8.92 -8.31
CA ALA A 35 -10.98 8.94 -9.71
C ALA A 35 -12.44 9.42 -9.89
N THR A 36 -13.27 9.29 -8.85
CA THR A 36 -14.69 9.66 -8.86
C THR A 36 -14.99 11.06 -8.31
N VAL A 37 -14.07 11.66 -7.54
CA VAL A 37 -14.27 13.02 -7.02
C VAL A 37 -14.18 14.05 -8.14
N ASP A 38 -14.76 15.22 -7.89
CA ASP A 38 -14.69 16.37 -8.80
C ASP A 38 -13.23 16.66 -9.17
N PRO A 39 -12.91 16.96 -10.44
CA PRO A 39 -11.54 17.26 -10.86
C PRO A 39 -10.89 18.42 -10.11
N SER A 40 -11.67 19.33 -9.53
CA SER A 40 -11.18 20.44 -8.69
C SER A 40 -10.85 20.04 -7.25
N ASP A 41 -11.26 18.85 -6.80
CA ASP A 41 -10.81 18.29 -5.51
C ASP A 41 -9.40 17.71 -5.65
N ILE A 42 -8.44 18.63 -5.77
CA ILE A 42 -7.02 18.32 -5.94
C ILE A 42 -6.45 17.68 -4.67
N ALA A 43 -6.95 18.05 -3.49
CA ALA A 43 -6.44 17.53 -2.21
C ALA A 43 -6.66 16.02 -2.11
N THR A 44 -7.90 15.55 -2.29
CA THR A 44 -8.22 14.10 -2.25
C THR A 44 -7.41 13.31 -3.28
N ARG A 45 -7.19 13.90 -4.46
CA ARG A 45 -6.41 13.27 -5.54
C ARG A 45 -4.93 13.16 -5.19
N ILE A 46 -4.32 14.25 -4.70
CA ILE A 46 -2.90 14.25 -4.31
C ILE A 46 -2.68 13.29 -3.15
N ASP A 47 -3.56 13.24 -2.16
CA ASP A 47 -3.43 12.33 -1.01
C ASP A 47 -3.43 10.85 -1.46
N ALA A 48 -4.34 10.47 -2.37
CA ALA A 48 -4.38 9.11 -2.89
C ALA A 48 -3.15 8.76 -3.74
N LEU A 49 -2.68 9.70 -4.56
CA LEU A 49 -1.49 9.52 -5.40
C LEU A 49 -0.20 9.43 -4.57
N ASP A 50 -0.02 10.30 -3.57
CA ASP A 50 1.11 10.27 -2.66
C ASP A 50 1.15 8.95 -1.88
N TRP A 51 0.00 8.48 -1.37
CA TRP A 51 -0.06 7.21 -0.68
C TRP A 51 0.30 6.03 -1.59
N ASN A 52 -0.21 5.99 -2.83
CA ASN A 52 0.18 4.98 -3.81
C ASN A 52 1.68 5.02 -4.11
N ARG A 53 2.25 6.22 -4.29
CA ARG A 53 3.68 6.38 -4.53
C ARG A 53 4.52 5.87 -3.35
N ARG A 54 4.12 6.18 -2.10
CA ARG A 54 4.80 5.69 -0.91
C ARG A 54 4.78 4.16 -0.80
N LEU A 55 3.64 3.54 -1.13
CA LEU A 55 3.51 2.08 -1.16
C LEU A 55 4.54 1.48 -2.14
N TRP A 56 4.56 1.95 -3.38
CA TRP A 56 5.49 1.41 -4.38
C TRP A 56 6.96 1.70 -4.06
N THR A 57 7.28 2.88 -3.52
CA THR A 57 8.65 3.18 -3.05
C THR A 57 9.11 2.23 -1.94
N ALA A 58 8.22 1.91 -0.99
CA ALA A 58 8.55 0.97 0.09
C ALA A 58 8.80 -0.44 -0.46
N LEU A 59 7.95 -0.91 -1.38
CA LEU A 59 8.11 -2.20 -2.04
C LEU A 59 9.37 -2.27 -2.91
N ALA A 60 9.68 -1.20 -3.65
CA ALA A 60 10.90 -1.11 -4.45
C ALA A 60 12.15 -1.13 -3.56
N THR A 61 12.10 -0.44 -2.41
CA THR A 61 13.20 -0.46 -1.42
C THR A 61 13.42 -1.87 -0.88
N ASP A 62 12.36 -2.57 -0.47
CA ASP A 62 12.48 -3.95 0.00
C ASP A 62 12.97 -4.90 -1.10
N CYS A 63 12.43 -4.77 -2.32
CA CYS A 63 12.88 -5.52 -3.50
C CYS A 63 14.31 -5.18 -3.94
N SER A 64 14.90 -4.07 -3.49
CA SER A 64 16.31 -3.76 -3.76
C SER A 64 17.27 -4.51 -2.82
N SER A 65 16.78 -4.97 -1.67
CA SER A 65 17.58 -5.69 -0.67
C SER A 65 18.04 -7.05 -1.17
N GLU A 66 19.32 -7.40 -0.96
CA GLU A 66 19.85 -8.74 -1.29
C GLU A 66 19.17 -9.86 -0.48
N HIS A 67 18.57 -9.52 0.67
CA HIS A 67 17.84 -10.45 1.52
C HIS A 67 16.41 -10.74 1.06
N ASN A 68 15.87 -9.99 0.10
CA ASN A 68 14.54 -10.27 -0.44
C ASN A 68 14.58 -11.57 -1.26
N GLY A 69 13.81 -12.56 -0.81
CA GLY A 69 13.80 -13.92 -1.34
C GLY A 69 12.96 -14.14 -2.60
N MET A 70 12.38 -13.09 -3.18
CA MET A 70 11.68 -13.20 -4.46
C MET A 70 12.66 -13.37 -5.63
N ASP A 71 12.16 -13.93 -6.74
CA ASP A 71 12.93 -14.02 -7.97
C ASP A 71 13.40 -12.64 -8.47
N LYS A 72 14.63 -12.58 -9.00
CA LYS A 72 15.24 -11.33 -9.47
C LYS A 72 14.42 -10.61 -10.52
N SER A 73 13.78 -11.35 -11.43
CA SER A 73 12.92 -10.77 -12.48
C SER A 73 11.69 -10.11 -11.86
N LEU A 74 11.05 -10.76 -10.87
CA LEU A 74 9.89 -10.18 -10.19
C LEU A 74 10.26 -8.91 -9.42
N ARG A 75 11.38 -8.94 -8.68
CA ARG A 75 11.90 -7.78 -7.97
C ARG A 75 12.15 -6.60 -8.90
N ALA A 76 12.76 -6.85 -10.07
CA ALA A 76 13.01 -5.82 -11.08
C ALA A 76 11.70 -5.21 -11.62
N GLN A 77 10.68 -6.04 -11.86
CA GLN A 77 9.36 -5.54 -12.29
C GLN A 77 8.71 -4.65 -11.23
N ILE A 78 8.77 -5.03 -9.95
CA ILE A 78 8.24 -4.21 -8.85
C ILE A 78 8.97 -2.87 -8.75
N ILE A 79 10.31 -2.89 -8.81
CA ILE A 79 11.13 -1.67 -8.77
C ILE A 79 10.79 -0.72 -9.93
N SER A 80 10.42 -1.24 -11.10
CA SER A 80 10.11 -0.42 -12.28
C SER A 80 8.83 0.41 -12.18
N ILE A 81 7.99 0.19 -11.16
CA ILE A 81 6.70 0.89 -10.98
C ILE A 81 6.87 2.26 -10.29
N SER A 82 7.93 2.43 -9.49
CA SER A 82 8.18 3.63 -8.66
C SER A 82 8.99 4.72 -9.37
#